data_AF-A0A833M8V8-F1
#
_entry.id   AF-A0A833M8V8-F1
#
_cell.length_a   1.000
_cell.length_b   1.000
_cell.length_c   1.000
_cell.angle_alpha   90.00
_cell.angle_beta   90.00
_cell.angle_gamma   90.00
#
_symmetry.space_group_name_H-M   'P 1'
#
loop_
_entity.id
_entity.type
_entity.pdbx_description
1 polymer ?
#
loop_
_entity_poly.entity_id
_entity_poly.type
_entity_poly.pdbx_seq_one_letter_code
_entity_poly.pdbx_strand_id
1 'polypeptide(L)'
;MLEKAILIATKAHTGQLDKGGQPYILHPLRVMQSCNSDLEKTCAILHDVIEDSNIQLNELREEGFSEEVLVILDLLTKKEEEDYSTFIDRISTNETACRVKIADLQDNMNLSRIKSSIMEDKKRVEKYMDAFERLHGVLYHKKDNFEDYYEIEISGCITLPKIVTEDQFYEKFIGFIETNHWYFGGGINIVEEEE
;
A
#
# COMPACT_ATOMS: atom_id res chain seq x y z
N MET A 1 7.88 -15.91 -11.95
CA MET A 1 8.18 -15.77 -10.51
C MET A 1 6.97 -15.30 -9.73
N LEU A 2 6.25 -14.27 -10.21
CA LEU A 2 5.02 -13.79 -9.58
C LEU A 2 3.97 -14.89 -9.29
N GLU A 3 3.72 -15.80 -10.23
CA GLU A 3 2.80 -16.95 -10.01
C GLU A 3 3.21 -17.82 -8.82
N LYS A 4 4.52 -18.07 -8.66
CA LYS A 4 5.05 -18.83 -7.53
C LYS A 4 4.85 -18.06 -6.22
N ALA A 5 5.07 -16.75 -6.24
CA ALA A 5 4.84 -15.87 -5.09
C ALA A 5 3.37 -15.90 -4.65
N ILE A 6 2.44 -15.83 -5.60
CA ILE A 6 0.99 -15.95 -5.34
C ILE A 6 0.66 -17.31 -4.70
N LEU A 7 1.21 -18.41 -5.21
CA LEU A 7 0.99 -19.74 -4.64
C LEU A 7 1.53 -19.86 -3.21
N ILE A 8 2.71 -19.30 -2.93
CA ILE A 8 3.31 -19.30 -1.59
C ILE A 8 2.45 -18.49 -0.64
N ALA A 9 2.10 -17.25 -0.99
CA ALA A 9 1.26 -16.39 -0.16
C ALA A 9 -0.12 -17.02 0.13
N THR A 10 -0.75 -17.60 -0.88
CA THR A 10 -2.05 -18.28 -0.74
C THR A 10 -1.97 -19.44 0.27
N LYS A 11 -0.89 -20.22 0.22
CA LYS A 11 -0.65 -21.31 1.17
C LYS A 11 -0.34 -20.78 2.57
N ALA A 12 0.51 -19.76 2.68
CA ALA A 12 0.93 -19.16 3.94
C ALA A 12 -0.26 -18.63 4.75
N HIS A 13 -1.19 -17.96 4.08
CA HIS A 13 -2.37 -17.36 4.70
C HIS A 13 -3.62 -18.27 4.67
N THR A 14 -3.45 -19.57 4.42
CA THR A 14 -4.59 -20.50 4.37
C THR A 14 -5.26 -20.60 5.75
N GLY A 15 -6.55 -20.29 5.80
CA GLY A 15 -7.35 -20.30 7.03
C GLY A 15 -7.20 -19.05 7.91
N GLN A 16 -6.33 -18.10 7.54
CA GLN A 16 -6.22 -16.81 8.20
C GLN A 16 -7.37 -15.90 7.78
N LEU A 17 -7.99 -15.25 8.77
CA LEU A 17 -9.07 -14.28 8.56
C LEU A 17 -8.59 -12.88 8.97
N ASP A 18 -9.05 -11.86 8.25
CA ASP A 18 -8.88 -10.47 8.65
C ASP A 18 -9.82 -10.08 9.80
N LYS A 19 -9.70 -8.84 10.28
CA LYS A 19 -10.56 -8.30 11.36
C LYS A 19 -12.06 -8.27 10.99
N GLY A 20 -12.38 -8.30 9.70
CA GLY A 20 -13.75 -8.34 9.17
C GLY A 20 -14.27 -9.76 8.92
N GLY A 21 -13.46 -10.80 9.20
CA GLY A 21 -13.80 -12.21 8.98
C GLY A 21 -13.66 -12.68 7.53
N GLN A 22 -13.02 -11.91 6.65
CA GLN A 22 -12.72 -12.32 5.27
C GLN A 22 -11.38 -13.04 5.18
N PRO A 23 -11.16 -13.90 4.15
CA PRO A 23 -9.85 -14.52 3.93
C PRO A 23 -8.73 -13.49 3.80
N TYR A 24 -7.70 -13.60 4.64
CA TYR A 24 -6.64 -12.59 4.73
C TYR A 24 -5.86 -12.40 3.44
N ILE A 25 -5.69 -13.47 2.63
CA ILE A 25 -5.04 -13.44 1.30
C ILE A 25 -5.58 -12.34 0.36
N LEU A 26 -6.82 -11.89 0.58
CA LEU A 26 -7.40 -10.79 -0.20
C LEU A 26 -6.64 -9.47 0.00
N HIS A 27 -6.01 -9.23 1.16
CA HIS A 27 -5.19 -8.04 1.39
C HIS A 27 -3.92 -8.04 0.54
N PRO A 28 -3.01 -9.03 0.64
CA PRO A 28 -1.82 -9.09 -0.22
C PRO A 28 -2.15 -9.04 -1.72
N LEU A 29 -3.28 -9.61 -2.15
CA LEU A 29 -3.74 -9.53 -3.55
C LEU A 29 -4.07 -8.10 -3.98
N ARG A 30 -4.73 -7.31 -3.14
CA ARG A 30 -5.05 -5.91 -3.45
C ARG A 30 -3.80 -5.03 -3.46
N VAL A 31 -2.92 -5.20 -2.48
CA VAL A 31 -1.62 -4.48 -2.44
C VAL A 31 -0.81 -4.79 -3.71
N MET A 32 -0.79 -6.06 -4.13
CA MET A 32 -0.18 -6.48 -5.39
C MET A 32 -0.86 -5.83 -6.61
N GLN A 33 -2.19 -5.75 -6.65
CA GLN A 33 -2.92 -5.13 -7.77
C GLN A 33 -2.66 -3.62 -7.89
N SER A 34 -2.35 -2.94 -6.79
CA SER A 34 -1.96 -1.52 -6.76
C SER A 34 -0.51 -1.26 -7.18
N CYS A 35 0.28 -2.31 -7.41
CA CYS A 35 1.67 -2.22 -7.86
C CYS A 35 1.79 -2.36 -9.38
N ASN A 36 2.84 -1.79 -9.97
CA ASN A 36 2.97 -1.67 -11.42
C ASN A 36 3.89 -2.74 -12.01
N SER A 37 5.09 -2.91 -11.43
CA SER A 37 6.11 -3.83 -11.95
C SER A 37 5.98 -5.25 -11.39
N ASP A 38 6.49 -6.26 -12.11
CA ASP A 38 6.51 -7.64 -11.61
C ASP A 38 7.34 -7.79 -10.32
N LEU A 39 8.38 -6.97 -10.15
CA LEU A 39 9.19 -6.92 -8.94
C LEU A 39 8.35 -6.41 -7.76
N GLU A 40 7.70 -5.26 -7.93
CA GLU A 40 6.80 -4.68 -6.91
C GLU A 40 5.69 -5.65 -6.56
N LYS A 41 5.01 -6.22 -7.56
CA LYS A 41 3.93 -7.21 -7.39
C LYS A 41 4.39 -8.44 -6.62
N THR A 42 5.58 -8.95 -6.94
CA THR A 42 6.17 -10.10 -6.25
C THR A 42 6.47 -9.79 -4.79
N CYS A 43 7.00 -8.60 -4.50
CA CYS A 43 7.25 -8.18 -3.12
C CYS A 43 5.94 -7.91 -2.37
N ALA A 44 4.97 -7.25 -3.00
CA ALA A 44 3.66 -6.94 -2.44
C ALA A 44 2.86 -8.19 -2.05
N ILE A 45 2.82 -9.23 -2.90
CA ILE A 45 2.09 -10.45 -2.55
C ILE A 45 2.78 -11.25 -1.42
N LEU A 46 4.08 -11.04 -1.20
CA LEU A 46 4.87 -11.73 -0.18
C LEU A 46 5.13 -10.91 1.09
N HIS A 47 4.73 -9.64 1.14
CA HIS A 47 5.21 -8.71 2.18
C HIS A 47 4.84 -9.15 3.60
N ASP A 48 3.64 -9.70 3.79
CA ASP A 48 3.18 -10.22 5.08
C ASP A 48 3.49 -11.71 5.28
N VAL A 49 3.99 -12.42 4.27
CA VAL A 49 4.25 -13.87 4.39
C VAL A 49 5.31 -14.14 5.47
N ILE A 50 6.28 -13.25 5.61
CA ILE A 50 7.37 -13.41 6.58
C ILE A 50 6.93 -12.99 7.99
N GLU A 51 6.06 -11.98 8.09
CA GLU A 51 5.56 -11.49 9.39
C GLU A 51 4.46 -12.40 9.97
N ASP A 52 3.56 -12.90 9.13
CA ASP A 52 2.33 -13.58 9.57
C ASP A 52 2.35 -15.10 9.35
N SER A 53 3.48 -15.68 8.93
CA SER A 53 3.62 -17.13 8.73
C SER A 53 4.96 -17.66 9.24
N ASN A 54 5.15 -18.98 9.16
CA ASN A 54 6.40 -19.62 9.57
C ASN A 54 7.51 -19.54 8.49
N ILE A 55 7.19 -19.04 7.28
CA ILE A 55 8.11 -19.00 6.16
C ILE A 55 9.21 -17.95 6.40
N GLN A 56 10.46 -18.37 6.26
CA GLN A 56 11.65 -17.52 6.41
C GLN A 56 12.20 -17.04 5.06
N LEU A 57 12.96 -15.93 5.06
CA LEU A 57 13.67 -15.43 3.86
C LEU A 57 14.55 -16.49 3.18
N ASN A 58 15.15 -17.39 3.95
CA ASN A 58 16.00 -18.47 3.41
C ASN A 58 15.19 -19.48 2.59
N GLU A 59 13.95 -19.79 2.98
CA GLU A 59 13.07 -20.68 2.23
C GLU A 59 12.66 -20.04 0.90
N LEU A 60 12.41 -18.72 0.89
CA LEU A 60 12.18 -17.98 -0.35
C LEU A 60 13.42 -18.00 -1.25
N ARG A 61 14.63 -17.90 -0.69
CA ARG A 61 15.87 -18.07 -1.48
C ARG A 61 15.94 -19.45 -2.14
N GLU A 62 15.63 -20.52 -1.40
CA GLU A 62 15.62 -21.88 -1.92
C GLU A 62 14.57 -22.09 -3.02
N GLU A 63 13.45 -21.38 -2.94
CA GLU A 63 12.42 -21.34 -3.98
C GLU A 63 12.85 -20.59 -5.26
N GLY A 64 14.03 -19.96 -5.27
CA GLY A 64 14.64 -19.33 -6.43
C GLY A 64 14.27 -17.85 -6.61
N PHE A 65 13.79 -17.17 -5.57
CA PHE A 65 13.61 -15.71 -5.60
C PHE A 65 14.98 -15.02 -5.68
N SER A 66 15.08 -13.99 -6.52
CA SER A 66 16.29 -13.19 -6.67
C SER A 66 16.66 -12.48 -5.38
N GLU A 67 17.95 -12.23 -5.14
CA GLU A 67 18.41 -11.45 -3.98
C GLU A 67 17.77 -10.05 -3.91
N GLU A 68 17.41 -9.43 -5.03
CA GLU A 68 16.69 -8.14 -5.05
C GLU A 68 15.33 -8.23 -4.33
N VAL A 69 14.52 -9.25 -4.64
CA VAL A 69 13.25 -9.54 -3.94
C VAL A 69 13.50 -9.79 -2.46
N LEU A 70 14.51 -10.60 -2.12
CA LEU A 70 14.80 -10.95 -0.72
C LEU A 70 15.23 -9.73 0.10
N VAL A 71 16.03 -8.84 -0.49
CA VAL A 71 16.42 -7.57 0.14
C VAL A 71 15.20 -6.69 0.37
N ILE A 72 14.31 -6.55 -0.61
CA ILE A 72 13.09 -5.74 -0.47
C ILE A 72 12.16 -6.33 0.59
N LEU A 73 11.99 -7.66 0.62
CA LEU A 73 11.18 -8.33 1.64
C LEU A 73 11.76 -8.17 3.04
N ASP A 74 13.09 -8.27 3.20
CA ASP A 74 13.73 -7.97 4.49
C ASP A 74 13.41 -6.53 4.93
N LEU A 75 13.52 -5.55 4.02
CA LEU A 75 13.17 -4.15 4.30
C LEU A 75 11.70 -3.98 4.71
N LEU A 76 10.79 -4.77 4.15
CA LEU A 76 9.35 -4.75 4.41
C LEU A 76 8.94 -5.54 5.66
N THR A 77 9.84 -6.32 6.26
CA THR A 77 9.59 -7.07 7.50
C THR A 77 10.13 -6.30 8.70
N LYS A 78 9.25 -5.88 9.60
CA LYS A 78 9.62 -5.21 10.86
C LYS A 78 10.32 -6.19 11.80
N LYS A 79 11.43 -5.77 12.40
CA LYS A 79 12.14 -6.57 13.41
C LYS A 79 11.45 -6.45 14.78
N GLU A 80 11.51 -7.50 15.61
CA GLU A 80 10.79 -7.59 16.89
C GLU A 80 11.00 -6.34 17.77
N GLU A 81 12.27 -5.93 17.95
CA GLU A 81 12.68 -4.80 18.80
C GLU A 81 12.88 -3.47 18.03
N GLU A 82 12.47 -3.41 16.76
CA GLU A 82 12.62 -2.20 15.94
C GLU A 82 11.47 -1.23 16.19
N ASP A 83 11.80 0.03 16.49
CA ASP A 83 10.81 1.10 16.55
C ASP A 83 10.18 1.30 15.17
N TYR A 84 8.87 1.57 15.14
CA TYR A 84 8.17 1.73 13.86
C TYR A 84 8.74 2.85 13.00
N SER A 85 9.20 3.95 13.62
CA SER A 85 9.86 5.03 12.87
C SER A 85 11.12 4.49 12.16
N THR A 86 12.00 3.79 12.87
CA THR A 86 13.22 3.16 12.32
C THR A 86 12.92 2.15 11.22
N PHE A 87 11.82 1.40 11.35
CA PHE A 87 11.35 0.52 10.28
C PHE A 87 11.01 1.31 9.01
N ILE A 88 10.30 2.43 9.13
CA ILE A 88 10.02 3.34 8.01
C ILE A 88 11.31 3.98 7.45
N ASP A 89 12.28 4.36 8.28
CA ASP A 89 13.61 4.83 7.83
C ASP A 89 14.28 3.79 6.94
N ARG A 90 14.24 2.52 7.35
CA ARG A 90 14.87 1.43 6.61
C ARG A 90 14.19 1.22 5.26
N ILE A 91 12.86 1.20 5.23
CA ILE A 91 12.07 1.14 3.98
C ILE A 91 12.43 2.31 3.06
N SER A 92 12.61 3.51 3.61
CA SER A 92 12.93 4.73 2.83
C SER A 92 14.24 4.65 2.02
N THR A 93 15.09 3.66 2.27
CA THR A 93 16.33 3.48 1.53
C THR A 93 16.15 2.81 0.16
N ASN A 94 14.96 2.25 -0.12
CA ASN A 94 14.67 1.53 -1.36
C ASN A 94 13.32 1.94 -1.94
N GLU A 95 13.32 2.44 -3.19
CA GLU A 95 12.11 2.95 -3.84
C GLU A 95 11.03 1.88 -4.02
N THR A 96 11.40 0.63 -4.31
CA THR A 96 10.44 -0.47 -4.47
C THR A 96 9.79 -0.81 -3.14
N ALA A 97 10.58 -0.88 -2.07
CA ALA A 97 10.05 -1.07 -0.71
C ALA A 97 9.10 0.08 -0.32
N CYS A 98 9.43 1.33 -0.63
CA CYS A 98 8.54 2.47 -0.42
C CYS A 98 7.21 2.29 -1.14
N ARG A 99 7.23 1.96 -2.45
CA ARG A 99 5.99 1.79 -3.25
C ARG A 99 5.10 0.70 -2.68
N VAL A 100 5.68 -0.45 -2.33
CA VAL A 100 4.94 -1.57 -1.74
C VAL A 100 4.37 -1.18 -0.38
N LYS A 101 5.16 -0.53 0.48
CA LYS A 101 4.68 -0.12 1.80
C LYS A 101 3.61 0.97 1.72
N ILE A 102 3.70 1.88 0.76
CA ILE A 102 2.65 2.86 0.49
C ILE A 102 1.34 2.18 0.09
N ALA A 103 1.39 1.20 -0.82
CA ALA A 103 0.22 0.45 -1.24
C ALA A 103 -0.42 -0.33 -0.07
N ASP A 104 0.41 -0.94 0.79
CA ASP A 104 -0.02 -1.58 2.04
C ASP A 104 -0.73 -0.58 2.97
N LEU A 105 -0.10 0.56 3.27
CA LEU A 105 -0.67 1.61 4.12
C LEU A 105 -2.00 2.11 3.56
N GLN A 106 -2.12 2.29 2.25
CA GLN A 106 -3.36 2.71 1.59
C GLN A 106 -4.48 1.67 1.74
N ASP A 107 -4.21 0.38 1.55
CA ASP A 107 -5.23 -0.67 1.77
C ASP A 107 -5.64 -0.73 3.25
N ASN A 108 -4.68 -0.55 4.16
CA ASN A 108 -4.90 -0.54 5.61
C ASN A 108 -5.68 0.69 6.12
N MET A 109 -5.56 1.83 5.44
CA MET A 109 -6.29 3.06 5.74
C MET A 109 -7.70 3.08 5.11
N ASN A 110 -8.06 2.13 4.26
CA ASN A 110 -9.40 2.05 3.68
C ASN A 110 -10.42 1.55 4.74
N LEU A 111 -11.04 2.51 5.43
CA LEU A 111 -11.96 2.28 6.55
C LEU A 111 -13.33 1.72 6.16
N SER A 112 -13.67 1.63 4.86
CA SER A 112 -14.93 1.05 4.38
C SER A 112 -15.19 -0.40 4.84
N ARG A 113 -14.16 -1.06 5.39
CA ARG A 113 -14.17 -2.45 5.83
C ARG A 113 -14.31 -2.65 7.34
N ILE A 114 -14.18 -1.60 8.15
CA ILE A 114 -14.22 -1.72 9.63
C ILE A 114 -15.65 -1.45 10.12
N LYS A 115 -16.36 -2.50 10.53
CA LYS A 115 -17.76 -2.43 11.01
C LYS A 115 -17.95 -1.71 12.36
N SER A 116 -16.89 -1.34 13.07
CA SER A 116 -17.01 -0.60 14.34
C SER A 116 -15.83 0.34 14.55
N SER A 117 -16.09 1.63 14.41
CA SER A 117 -15.14 2.71 14.73
C SER A 117 -14.88 2.75 16.24
N ILE A 118 -13.68 2.39 16.69
CA ILE A 118 -13.20 2.60 18.06
C ILE A 118 -12.06 3.62 18.01
N MET A 119 -11.95 4.45 19.06
CA MET A 119 -10.92 5.49 19.24
C MET A 119 -9.46 5.03 18.98
N GLU A 120 -9.17 3.73 19.10
CA GLU A 120 -7.87 3.12 18.80
C GLU A 120 -7.52 3.15 17.31
N ASP A 121 -8.52 3.11 16.43
CA ASP A 121 -8.30 3.18 14.97
C ASP A 121 -7.79 4.55 14.55
N LYS A 122 -8.19 5.63 15.24
CA LYS A 122 -7.76 7.00 14.90
C LYS A 122 -6.26 7.20 15.09
N LYS A 123 -5.70 6.76 16.23
CA LYS A 123 -4.25 6.84 16.48
C LYS A 123 -3.45 5.97 15.51
N ARG A 124 -4.00 4.82 15.12
CA ARG A 124 -3.39 3.94 14.13
C ARG A 124 -3.34 4.60 12.75
N VAL A 125 -4.44 5.23 12.34
CA VAL A 125 -4.52 5.98 11.08
C VAL A 125 -3.57 7.17 11.07
N GLU A 126 -3.49 7.95 12.15
CA GLU A 126 -2.53 9.06 12.27
C GLU A 126 -1.08 8.58 12.10
N LYS A 127 -0.72 7.46 12.74
CA LYS A 127 0.60 6.84 12.60
C LYS A 127 0.87 6.34 11.18
N TYR A 128 -0.13 5.76 10.51
CA TYR A 128 0.00 5.31 9.13
C TYR A 128 0.09 6.47 8.15
N MET A 129 -0.59 7.59 8.42
CA MET A 129 -0.49 8.80 7.62
C MET A 129 0.91 9.41 7.70
N ASP A 130 1.50 9.52 8.89
CA ASP A 130 2.88 10.02 9.06
C ASP A 130 3.90 9.15 8.30
N ALA A 131 3.76 7.83 8.38
CA ALA A 131 4.59 6.91 7.61
C ALA A 131 4.38 7.04 6.09
N PHE A 132 3.12 7.19 5.66
CA PHE A 132 2.77 7.42 4.27
C PHE A 132 3.43 8.71 3.76
N GLU A 133 3.23 9.84 4.43
CA GLU A 133 3.79 11.13 4.03
C GLU A 133 5.32 11.07 3.92
N ARG A 134 5.98 10.37 4.85
CA ARG A 134 7.43 10.23 4.84
C ARG A 134 7.95 9.39 3.67
N LEU A 135 7.37 8.21 3.44
CA LEU A 135 7.76 7.34 2.33
C LEU A 135 7.39 7.95 0.98
N HIS A 136 6.24 8.61 0.93
CA HIS A 136 5.79 9.36 -0.21
C HIS A 136 6.79 10.49 -0.53
N GLY A 137 7.19 11.25 0.49
CA GLY A 137 8.20 12.27 0.34
C GLY A 137 9.53 11.73 -0.19
N VAL A 138 9.95 10.54 0.21
CA VAL A 138 11.16 9.90 -0.32
C VAL A 138 11.05 9.58 -1.82
N LEU A 139 9.90 9.11 -2.29
CA LEU A 139 9.71 8.75 -3.70
C LEU A 139 9.54 9.98 -4.59
N TYR A 140 8.92 11.03 -4.07
CA TYR A 140 8.41 12.13 -4.89
C TYR A 140 9.08 13.48 -4.59
N HIS A 141 9.69 13.68 -3.41
CA HIS A 141 10.59 14.82 -3.15
C HIS A 141 12.05 14.55 -3.58
N LYS A 142 12.47 13.31 -3.84
CA LYS A 142 13.80 13.02 -4.44
C LYS A 142 13.89 13.30 -5.94
N LYS A 143 12.87 13.91 -6.56
CA LYS A 143 13.05 14.58 -7.85
C LYS A 143 13.41 16.05 -7.60
N ASP A 144 14.70 16.27 -7.30
CA ASP A 144 15.43 17.54 -7.45
C ASP A 144 15.47 18.02 -8.93
N ASN A 145 14.36 17.91 -9.67
CA ASN A 145 14.23 18.34 -11.07
C ASN A 145 12.92 19.09 -11.36
N PHE A 146 12.13 19.44 -10.34
CA PHE A 146 11.08 20.45 -10.46
C PHE A 146 11.39 21.56 -9.47
N GLU A 147 12.25 22.51 -9.85
CA GLU A 147 12.62 23.66 -9.02
C GLU A 147 11.43 24.60 -8.71
N ASP A 148 10.33 24.51 -9.47
CA ASP A 148 9.15 25.36 -9.30
C ASP A 148 7.85 24.53 -9.35
N TYR A 149 7.36 24.08 -8.19
CA TYR A 149 5.99 23.57 -8.06
C TYR A 149 5.18 24.44 -7.10
N TYR A 150 3.87 24.47 -7.31
CA TYR A 150 2.92 25.09 -6.39
C TYR A 150 1.78 24.12 -6.13
N GLU A 151 1.34 24.05 -4.89
CA GLU A 151 0.19 23.23 -4.50
C GLU A 151 -1.11 23.95 -4.84
N ILE A 152 -2.10 23.19 -5.31
CA ILE A 152 -3.44 23.69 -5.57
C ILE A 152 -4.40 22.88 -4.72
N GLU A 153 -5.07 23.53 -3.77
CA GLU A 153 -6.22 22.96 -3.07
C GLU A 153 -7.43 22.99 -4.01
N ILE A 154 -8.00 21.81 -4.28
CA ILE A 154 -9.19 21.68 -5.12
C ILE A 154 -10.41 21.55 -4.20
N SER A 155 -11.08 22.67 -3.95
CA SER A 155 -12.33 22.73 -3.18
C SER A 155 -13.53 22.79 -4.12
N GLY A 156 -14.32 21.73 -4.18
CA GLY A 156 -15.53 21.67 -5.01
C GLY A 156 -16.21 20.30 -5.00
N CYS A 157 -17.42 20.23 -5.57
CA CYS A 157 -18.15 18.99 -5.77
C CYS A 157 -18.20 18.63 -7.26
N ILE A 158 -18.15 17.33 -7.56
CA ILE A 158 -18.31 16.79 -8.92
C ILE A 158 -19.62 16.01 -8.95
N THR A 159 -20.53 16.39 -9.84
CA THR A 159 -21.77 15.64 -10.07
C THR A 159 -21.54 14.57 -11.12
N LEU A 160 -21.67 13.30 -10.74
CA LEU A 160 -21.52 12.15 -11.62
C LEU A 160 -22.89 11.55 -11.99
N PRO A 161 -23.07 11.05 -13.23
CA PRO A 161 -24.24 10.24 -13.55
C PRO A 161 -24.28 8.97 -12.69
N LYS A 162 -25.47 8.54 -12.23
CA LYS A 162 -25.65 7.35 -11.38
C LYS A 162 -25.06 6.03 -11.92
N ILE A 163 -24.73 5.98 -13.21
CA ILE A 163 -24.10 4.81 -13.85
C ILE A 163 -22.59 4.72 -13.57
N VAL A 164 -21.95 5.83 -13.18
CA VAL A 164 -20.52 5.86 -12.87
C VAL A 164 -20.35 5.48 -11.40
N THR A 165 -19.61 4.40 -11.15
CA THR A 165 -19.27 3.99 -9.78
C THR A 165 -18.13 4.82 -9.23
N GLU A 166 -17.98 4.81 -7.90
CA GLU A 166 -16.85 5.42 -7.20
C GLU A 166 -15.51 4.92 -7.75
N ASP A 167 -15.33 3.59 -7.83
CA ASP A 167 -14.11 2.98 -8.36
C ASP A 167 -13.79 3.44 -9.79
N GLN A 168 -14.80 3.51 -10.66
CA GLN A 168 -14.64 3.98 -12.04
C GLN A 168 -14.20 5.44 -12.12
N PHE A 169 -14.65 6.27 -11.17
CA PHE A 169 -14.22 7.65 -11.07
C PHE A 169 -12.77 7.73 -10.56
N TYR A 170 -12.44 7.01 -9.48
CA TYR A 170 -11.09 6.97 -8.92
C TYR A 170 -10.05 6.52 -9.95
N GLU A 171 -10.30 5.44 -10.69
CA GLU A 171 -9.39 4.96 -11.73
C GLU A 171 -9.15 6.03 -12.81
N LYS A 172 -10.20 6.72 -13.25
CA LYS A 172 -10.09 7.80 -14.24
C LYS A 172 -9.34 9.01 -13.70
N PHE A 173 -9.62 9.39 -12.45
CA PHE A 173 -9.01 10.55 -11.83
C PHE A 173 -7.52 10.32 -11.57
N ILE A 174 -7.16 9.20 -10.93
CA ILE A 174 -5.76 8.82 -10.71
C ILE A 174 -5.03 8.65 -12.05
N GLY A 175 -5.64 7.96 -13.02
CA GLY A 175 -5.05 7.81 -14.35
C GLY A 175 -4.78 9.15 -15.05
N PHE A 176 -5.67 10.14 -14.88
CA PHE A 176 -5.46 11.50 -15.38
C PHE A 176 -4.27 12.21 -14.69
N ILE A 177 -4.18 12.13 -13.35
CA ILE A 177 -3.08 12.70 -12.58
C ILE A 177 -1.74 12.09 -13.01
N GLU A 178 -1.66 10.76 -13.08
CA GLU A 178 -0.43 10.05 -13.44
C GLU A 178 0.00 10.28 -14.89
N THR A 179 -0.96 10.32 -15.83
CA THR A 179 -0.67 10.57 -17.26
C THR A 179 -0.04 11.94 -17.50
N ASN A 180 -0.36 12.92 -16.65
CA ASN A 180 0.23 14.26 -16.72
C ASN A 180 1.49 14.40 -15.86
N HIS A 181 1.97 13.31 -15.25
CA HIS A 181 3.07 13.33 -14.30
C HIS A 181 2.81 14.25 -13.09
N TRP A 182 1.54 14.40 -12.71
CA TRP A 182 1.11 15.17 -11.54
C TRP A 182 1.00 14.27 -10.31
N TYR A 183 0.79 14.89 -9.16
CA TYR A 183 0.63 14.19 -7.90
C TYR A 183 -0.69 14.59 -7.21
N PHE A 184 -1.33 13.63 -6.56
CA PHE A 184 -2.53 13.83 -5.76
C PHE A 184 -2.34 13.16 -4.38
N GLY A 185 -2.26 13.98 -3.33
CA GLY A 185 -1.94 13.55 -1.96
C GLY A 185 -3.09 13.62 -0.96
N GLY A 186 -4.34 13.62 -1.43
CA GLY A 186 -5.53 13.70 -0.58
C GLY A 186 -6.44 12.48 -0.71
N GLY A 187 -7.44 12.38 0.18
CA GLY A 187 -8.58 11.50 0.00
C GLY A 187 -9.71 12.22 -0.75
N ILE A 188 -10.53 11.49 -1.50
CA ILE A 188 -11.74 12.04 -2.10
C ILE A 188 -12.89 11.76 -1.14
N ASN A 189 -13.50 12.82 -0.62
CA ASN A 189 -14.69 12.70 0.23
C ASN A 189 -15.95 12.72 -0.63
N ILE A 190 -16.76 11.67 -0.54
CA ILE A 190 -18.09 11.67 -1.14
C ILE A 190 -19.02 12.43 -0.21
N VAL A 191 -19.59 13.51 -0.73
CA VAL A 191 -20.68 14.23 -0.06
C VAL A 191 -21.97 13.56 -0.50
N GLU A 192 -22.60 12.79 0.39
CA GLU A 192 -23.98 12.35 0.20
C GLU A 192 -24.90 13.56 0.40
N GLU A 193 -25.78 13.86 -0.56
CA GLU A 193 -26.86 14.83 -0.32
C GLU A 193 -27.81 14.20 0.72
N GLU A 194 -27.89 14.81 1.91
CA GLU A 194 -28.96 14.49 2.87
C GLU A 194 -30.31 14.77 2.20
N GLU A 195 -31.17 13.75 2.10
CA GLU A 195 -32.55 13.85 1.57
C GLU A 195 -33.44 14.83 2.36
#